data_AF-A0A944MML9-F1
#
_entry.id   AF-A0A944MML9-F1
#
_cell.length_a   1.000
_cell.length_b   1.000
_cell.length_c   1.000
_cell.angle_alpha   90.00
_cell.angle_beta   90.00
_cell.angle_gamma   90.00
#
_symmetry.space_group_name_H-M   'P 1'
#
loop_
_entity.id
_entity.type
_entity.pdbx_description
1 polymer ?
#
loop_
_entity_poly.entity_id
_entity_poly.type
_entity_poly.pdbx_seq_one_letter_code
_entity_poly.pdbx_strand_id
1 'polypeptide(L)'
;MKKNKNYILTIFMGCVLSFVFVGCVIDSTVTYTVSGNIEFYDTEGNITNPIISGTVKLFQPTLFCDSLSTLQNKYPVGAEINPILLMEHRLAGNPLASGTINSNGDFTLMELLEGEYLLLYSVEGYGWHKQVCNVASDMSLHLKMRETIVCDENFNTINGTVVWGPNQHIIVTEDVLIMNEASLTILENTIIEFGFGYCKLEVIGNFFVEGSSEFPVIFTSAEENPAENDWNALYNNSENCLINNCIVEWSYYGFYNLGEANLNQLVIKNCSSNGINLNGNSATIENTTIFGCENGVWAYGLDDGVFGGNISNTLIFDNNTSGIELTSSSPLINNCFFSENDKHIFIYYSCPKIEYCAFENSRTYSIYSQREAGIEGTIEIKYCDFTDENTLIYCRRSADIIANHNNFYVSNTFVFELIYYNGSNFINAQNNWWGTSSETEIQNLIWDESDEPGGYDAGTVDYSSWEYHEIEDAGPQ
;
A
#
# COMPACT_ATOMS: atom_id res chain seq x y z
N MET A 1 17.61 32.91 13.85
CA MET A 1 17.00 33.83 12.88
C MET A 1 16.36 32.97 11.80
N LYS A 2 15.03 33.07 11.69
CA LYS A 2 14.16 32.28 10.82
C LYS A 2 14.61 32.32 9.35
N LYS A 3 14.52 31.17 8.67
CA LYS A 3 13.94 31.09 7.32
C LYS A 3 13.48 29.65 7.05
N ASN A 4 12.20 29.42 7.32
CA ASN A 4 11.39 28.39 6.67
C ASN A 4 11.45 28.63 5.16
N LYS A 5 11.63 27.57 4.39
CA LYS A 5 11.20 27.52 2.99
C LYS A 5 10.38 26.25 2.83
N ASN A 6 9.07 26.45 2.75
CA ASN A 6 8.10 25.50 2.24
C ASN A 6 8.47 25.18 0.79
N TYR A 7 8.61 23.90 0.47
CA TYR A 7 8.57 23.43 -0.91
C TYR A 7 7.16 22.93 -1.19
N ILE A 8 6.33 23.81 -1.74
CA ILE A 8 5.15 23.42 -2.52
C ILE A 8 5.66 23.37 -3.95
N LEU A 9 5.87 22.17 -4.49
CA LEU A 9 6.22 21.98 -5.88
C LEU A 9 4.92 22.06 -6.70
N THR A 10 4.63 23.26 -7.19
CA THR A 10 3.61 23.48 -8.20
C THR A 10 4.20 23.15 -9.58
N ILE A 11 3.83 22.01 -10.16
CA ILE A 11 4.09 21.75 -11.58
C ILE A 11 2.98 22.43 -12.38
N PHE A 12 3.25 23.65 -12.84
CA PHE A 12 2.50 24.32 -13.91
C PHE A 12 3.37 24.24 -15.16
N MET A 13 3.11 23.27 -16.04
CA MET A 13 3.66 23.26 -17.40
C MET A 13 2.55 23.63 -18.37
N GLY A 14 2.68 24.82 -18.96
CA GLY A 14 1.69 25.42 -19.83
C GLY A 14 1.62 24.74 -21.19
N CYS A 15 0.45 24.22 -21.53
CA CYS A 15 0.05 23.98 -22.91
C CYS A 15 -0.67 25.23 -23.42
N VAL A 16 -0.07 25.89 -24.41
CA VAL A 16 -0.67 26.99 -25.16
C VAL A 16 -1.84 26.44 -25.98
N LEU A 17 -3.07 26.75 -25.58
CA LEU A 17 -4.27 26.49 -26.39
C LEU A 17 -4.26 27.41 -27.61
N SER A 18 -3.87 26.87 -28.77
CA SER A 18 -4.22 27.44 -30.06
C SER A 18 -5.65 27.04 -30.43
N PHE A 19 -6.60 27.96 -30.25
CA PHE A 19 -7.96 27.83 -30.75
C PHE A 19 -7.96 27.87 -32.28
N VAL A 20 -8.10 26.71 -32.92
CA VAL A 20 -8.55 26.60 -34.30
C VAL A 20 -10.04 26.32 -34.26
N PHE A 21 -10.85 27.31 -34.67
CA PHE A 21 -12.27 27.12 -34.95
C PHE A 21 -12.41 26.17 -36.15
N VAL A 22 -12.57 24.88 -35.87
CA VAL A 22 -13.11 23.90 -36.82
C VAL A 22 -14.61 23.82 -36.59
N GLY A 23 -15.36 23.79 -37.69
CA GLY A 23 -16.81 23.88 -37.71
C GLY A 23 -17.50 22.89 -36.78
N CYS A 24 -18.62 23.35 -36.24
CA CYS A 24 -19.58 22.62 -35.44
C CYS A 24 -20.00 21.32 -36.14
N VAL A 25 -19.40 20.20 -35.72
CA VAL A 25 -20.03 18.88 -35.77
C VAL A 25 -20.76 18.77 -34.44
N ILE A 26 -22.09 18.84 -34.46
CA ILE A 26 -22.90 18.37 -33.34
C ILE A 26 -22.75 16.86 -33.38
N ASP A 27 -21.70 16.35 -32.75
CA ASP A 27 -21.67 14.95 -32.37
C ASP A 27 -22.64 14.87 -31.19
N SER A 28 -23.81 14.28 -31.40
CA SER A 28 -24.72 14.02 -30.29
C SER A 28 -24.02 12.98 -29.42
N THR A 29 -23.33 13.43 -28.38
CA THR A 29 -22.67 12.53 -27.43
C THR A 29 -23.71 11.55 -26.93
N VAL A 30 -23.48 10.26 -27.19
CA VAL A 30 -24.39 9.21 -26.71
C VAL A 30 -24.29 9.21 -25.19
N THR A 31 -25.43 9.35 -24.53
CA THR A 31 -25.55 9.29 -23.08
C THR A 31 -26.38 8.10 -22.65
N TYR A 32 -26.08 7.57 -21.49
CA TYR A 32 -26.71 6.40 -20.91
C TYR A 32 -27.38 6.70 -19.57
N THR A 33 -28.26 5.80 -19.17
CA THR A 33 -28.96 5.79 -17.89
C THR A 33 -28.48 4.62 -17.04
N VAL A 34 -28.13 4.91 -15.80
CA VAL A 34 -27.90 3.89 -14.76
C VAL A 34 -29.08 3.94 -13.80
N SER A 35 -29.93 2.92 -13.84
CA SER A 35 -30.96 2.69 -12.83
C SER A 35 -30.52 1.62 -11.83
N GLY A 36 -31.26 1.47 -10.74
CA GLY A 36 -31.08 0.31 -9.89
C GLY A 36 -32.07 0.24 -8.75
N ASN A 37 -32.01 -0.87 -8.03
CA ASN A 37 -32.77 -1.13 -6.81
C ASN A 37 -31.79 -1.60 -5.71
N ILE A 38 -32.07 -1.22 -4.46
CA ILE A 38 -31.34 -1.69 -3.28
C ILE A 38 -32.26 -2.61 -2.46
N GLU A 39 -31.80 -3.84 -2.24
CA GLU A 39 -32.43 -4.79 -1.34
C GLU A 39 -31.86 -4.63 0.08
N PHE A 40 -32.73 -4.44 1.06
CA PHE A 40 -32.37 -4.17 2.45
C PHE A 40 -32.50 -5.42 3.32
N TYR A 41 -31.57 -5.57 4.26
CA TYR A 41 -31.50 -6.69 5.19
C TYR A 41 -31.33 -6.20 6.63
N ASP A 42 -31.96 -6.86 7.60
CA ASP A 42 -31.67 -6.64 9.03
C ASP A 42 -30.29 -7.20 9.42
N THR A 43 -29.90 -6.98 10.68
CA THR A 43 -28.64 -7.49 11.25
C THR A 43 -28.49 -9.01 11.17
N GLU A 44 -29.60 -9.77 11.17
CA GLU A 44 -29.60 -11.22 11.02
C GLU A 44 -29.58 -11.69 9.56
N GLY A 45 -29.82 -10.81 8.59
CA GLY A 45 -29.85 -11.11 7.16
C GLY A 45 -31.22 -11.49 6.61
N ASN A 46 -32.30 -11.09 7.27
CA ASN A 46 -33.65 -11.20 6.72
C ASN A 46 -33.98 -9.95 5.90
N ILE A 47 -34.69 -10.13 4.78
CA ILE A 47 -35.13 -9.03 3.92
C ILE A 47 -36.07 -8.10 4.68
N THR A 48 -35.83 -6.80 4.58
CA THR A 48 -36.64 -5.72 5.16
C THR A 48 -37.16 -4.77 4.07
N ASN A 49 -38.16 -3.94 4.42
CA ASN A 49 -38.68 -2.88 3.55
C ASN A 49 -38.76 -1.57 4.34
N PRO A 50 -37.60 -0.98 4.69
CA PRO A 50 -37.58 0.20 5.53
C PRO A 50 -38.12 1.42 4.76
N ILE A 51 -38.85 2.30 5.44
CA ILE A 51 -39.29 3.58 4.86
C ILE A 51 -38.18 4.61 5.13
N ILE A 52 -37.20 4.63 4.24
CA ILE A 52 -36.01 5.49 4.35
C ILE A 52 -35.69 6.15 3.00
N SER A 53 -34.97 7.27 3.06
CA SER A 53 -34.43 7.95 1.89
C SER A 53 -32.92 7.88 1.91
N GLY A 54 -32.32 7.69 0.74
CA GLY A 54 -30.87 7.68 0.59
C GLY A 54 -30.40 8.55 -0.57
N THR A 55 -29.09 8.52 -0.79
CA THR A 55 -28.46 9.18 -1.93
C THR A 55 -27.63 8.19 -2.72
N VAL A 56 -27.58 8.41 -4.03
CA VAL A 56 -26.64 7.74 -4.93
C VAL A 56 -25.83 8.82 -5.64
N LYS A 57 -24.52 8.64 -5.71
CA LYS A 57 -23.57 9.57 -6.31
C LYS A 57 -22.61 8.81 -7.21
N LEU A 58 -22.22 9.44 -8.31
CA LEU A 58 -21.26 8.90 -9.26
C LEU A 58 -20.06 9.83 -9.34
N PHE A 59 -18.84 9.31 -9.18
CA PHE A 59 -17.61 10.09 -9.26
C PHE A 59 -16.74 9.61 -10.42
N GLN A 60 -16.08 10.54 -11.09
CA GLN A 60 -15.07 10.23 -12.11
C GLN A 60 -13.78 9.74 -11.43
N PRO A 61 -13.06 8.80 -12.07
CA PRO A 61 -11.71 8.45 -11.64
C PRO A 61 -10.83 9.69 -11.51
N THR A 62 -9.93 9.67 -10.52
CA THR A 62 -8.96 10.75 -10.31
C THR A 62 -7.66 10.44 -11.03
N LEU A 63 -6.79 11.44 -11.21
CA LEU A 63 -5.44 11.23 -11.75
C LEU A 63 -4.63 10.21 -10.92
N PHE A 64 -4.91 10.08 -9.62
CA PHE A 64 -4.31 9.05 -8.79
C PHE A 64 -4.62 7.64 -9.29
N CYS A 65 -5.85 7.40 -9.77
CA CYS A 65 -6.25 6.11 -10.33
C CYS A 65 -5.37 5.77 -11.56
N ASP A 66 -5.16 6.72 -12.46
CA ASP A 66 -4.31 6.55 -13.64
C ASP A 66 -2.85 6.29 -13.27
N SER A 67 -2.31 7.05 -12.29
CA SER A 67 -0.94 6.87 -11.81
C SER A 67 -0.74 5.49 -11.19
N LEU A 68 -1.66 5.03 -10.33
CA LEU A 68 -1.57 3.71 -9.70
C LEU A 68 -1.70 2.59 -10.74
N SER A 69 -2.65 2.69 -11.67
CA SER A 69 -2.76 1.75 -12.78
C SER A 69 -1.49 1.71 -13.63
N THR A 70 -0.82 2.84 -13.83
CA THR A 70 0.45 2.89 -14.56
C THR A 70 1.55 2.11 -13.83
N LEU A 71 1.66 2.26 -12.50
CA LEU A 71 2.61 1.50 -11.69
C LEU A 71 2.32 -0.01 -11.74
N GLN A 72 1.06 -0.41 -11.53
CA GLN A 72 0.64 -1.82 -11.57
C GLN A 72 0.77 -2.47 -12.95
N ASN A 73 0.67 -1.68 -14.03
CA ASN A 73 0.88 -2.18 -15.39
C ASN A 73 2.37 -2.30 -15.76
N LYS A 74 3.25 -1.62 -15.04
CA LYS A 74 4.70 -1.72 -15.27
C LYS A 74 5.26 -3.03 -14.73
N TYR A 75 4.84 -3.40 -13.53
CA TYR A 75 5.14 -4.69 -12.90
C TYR A 75 3.85 -5.26 -12.31
N PRO A 76 3.50 -6.54 -12.58
CA PRO A 76 2.23 -7.15 -12.17
C PRO A 76 2.25 -7.54 -10.68
N VAL A 77 2.51 -6.58 -9.81
CA VAL A 77 2.63 -6.75 -8.36
C VAL A 77 1.69 -5.80 -7.63
N GLY A 78 1.43 -6.11 -6.36
CA GLY A 78 0.48 -5.39 -5.53
C GLY A 78 -0.90 -6.03 -5.52
N ALA A 79 -1.83 -5.36 -4.85
CA ALA A 79 -3.19 -5.84 -4.71
C ALA A 79 -3.98 -5.68 -6.02
N GLU A 80 -4.76 -6.70 -6.36
CA GLU A 80 -5.68 -6.70 -7.51
C GLU A 80 -7.00 -5.94 -7.20
N ILE A 81 -6.92 -4.83 -6.48
CA ILE A 81 -8.07 -3.97 -6.19
C ILE A 81 -8.11 -2.81 -7.18
N ASN A 82 -9.28 -2.59 -7.79
CA ASN A 82 -9.46 -1.51 -8.75
C ASN A 82 -9.15 -0.14 -8.10
N PRO A 83 -8.23 0.68 -8.65
CA PRO A 83 -7.85 1.98 -8.08
C PRO A 83 -9.02 2.95 -7.83
N ILE A 84 -10.13 2.81 -8.54
CA ILE A 84 -11.34 3.62 -8.32
C ILE A 84 -11.94 3.37 -6.93
N LEU A 85 -11.85 2.13 -6.43
CA LEU A 85 -12.27 1.79 -5.06
C LEU A 85 -11.38 2.44 -4.00
N LEU A 86 -10.20 2.94 -4.37
CA LEU A 86 -9.30 3.63 -3.45
C LEU A 86 -9.58 5.12 -3.34
N MET A 87 -10.51 5.66 -4.13
CA MET A 87 -10.92 7.06 -4.00
C MET A 87 -11.60 7.31 -2.65
N GLU A 88 -11.17 8.38 -1.98
CA GLU A 88 -11.85 8.90 -0.79
C GLU A 88 -12.99 9.82 -1.24
N HIS A 89 -14.20 9.26 -1.27
CA HIS A 89 -15.40 9.93 -1.76
C HIS A 89 -15.76 11.19 -0.95
N ARG A 90 -15.39 11.26 0.33
CA ARG A 90 -15.60 12.44 1.18
C ARG A 90 -14.72 13.62 0.78
N LEU A 91 -13.58 13.34 0.14
CA LEU A 91 -12.60 14.33 -0.34
C LEU A 91 -12.60 14.49 -1.87
N ALA A 92 -13.38 13.68 -2.60
CA ALA A 92 -13.42 13.64 -4.06
C ALA A 92 -14.11 14.83 -4.75
N GLY A 93 -14.57 15.82 -3.98
CA GLY A 93 -15.25 17.00 -4.49
C GLY A 93 -16.69 16.73 -4.94
N ASN A 94 -17.14 17.43 -5.99
CA ASN A 94 -18.51 17.29 -6.47
C ASN A 94 -18.67 16.02 -7.32
N PRO A 95 -19.72 15.22 -7.10
CA PRO A 95 -20.02 14.08 -7.96
C PRO A 95 -20.39 14.53 -9.38
N LEU A 96 -20.09 13.68 -10.36
CA LEU A 96 -20.50 13.85 -11.75
C LEU A 96 -22.02 13.83 -11.88
N ALA A 97 -22.68 12.91 -11.18
CA ALA A 97 -24.12 12.78 -11.14
C ALA A 97 -24.58 12.41 -9.72
N SER A 98 -25.81 12.79 -9.39
CA SER A 98 -26.42 12.47 -8.09
C SER A 98 -27.91 12.21 -8.25
N GLY A 99 -28.43 11.32 -7.41
CA GLY A 99 -29.84 10.96 -7.35
C GLY A 99 -30.26 10.62 -5.93
N THR A 100 -31.57 10.50 -5.74
CA THR A 100 -32.17 10.03 -4.49
C THR A 100 -32.59 8.58 -4.62
N ILE A 101 -32.39 7.82 -3.55
CA ILE A 101 -32.96 6.48 -3.39
C ILE A 101 -34.34 6.64 -2.76
N ASN A 102 -35.38 6.14 -3.44
CA ASN A 102 -36.75 6.22 -2.95
C ASN A 102 -37.02 5.15 -1.87
N SER A 103 -38.22 5.17 -1.28
CA SER A 103 -38.61 4.22 -0.21
C SER A 103 -38.71 2.76 -0.66
N ASN A 104 -38.68 2.48 -1.96
CA ASN A 104 -38.65 1.13 -2.51
C ASN A 104 -37.22 0.68 -2.83
N GLY A 105 -36.21 1.51 -2.55
CA GLY A 105 -34.82 1.26 -2.90
C GLY A 105 -34.45 1.64 -4.33
N ASP A 106 -35.35 2.23 -5.13
CA ASP A 106 -35.05 2.55 -6.54
C ASP A 106 -34.32 3.89 -6.68
N PHE A 107 -33.42 3.94 -7.66
CA PHE A 107 -32.73 5.16 -8.07
C PHE A 107 -32.51 5.22 -9.59
N THR A 108 -32.17 6.41 -10.08
CA THR A 108 -31.81 6.64 -11.48
C THR A 108 -30.81 7.78 -11.60
N LEU A 109 -29.77 7.57 -12.41
CA LEU A 109 -28.80 8.55 -12.86
C LEU A 109 -28.85 8.61 -14.39
N MET A 110 -28.89 9.80 -14.97
CA MET A 110 -29.09 10.02 -16.42
C MET A 110 -27.94 10.86 -16.99
N GLU A 111 -27.91 10.96 -18.31
CA GLU A 111 -26.97 11.81 -19.05
C GLU A 111 -25.49 11.42 -18.83
N LEU A 112 -25.22 10.13 -18.64
CA LEU A 112 -23.89 9.61 -18.35
C LEU A 112 -23.15 9.24 -19.64
N LEU A 113 -21.88 9.62 -19.74
CA LEU A 113 -21.01 9.17 -20.83
C LEU A 113 -20.48 7.76 -20.56
N GLU A 114 -20.06 7.07 -21.62
CA GLU A 114 -19.32 5.81 -21.49
C GLU A 114 -18.08 6.01 -20.60
N GLY A 115 -17.86 5.08 -19.68
CA GLY A 115 -16.70 5.13 -18.79
C GLY A 115 -16.87 4.29 -17.54
N GLU A 116 -15.80 4.24 -16.77
CA GLU A 116 -15.74 3.59 -15.47
C GLU A 116 -15.80 4.65 -14.36
N TYR A 117 -16.62 4.41 -13.34
CA TYR A 117 -16.91 5.39 -12.30
C TYR A 117 -16.97 4.75 -10.92
N LEU A 118 -16.74 5.55 -9.88
CA LEU A 118 -17.10 5.15 -8.51
C LEU A 118 -18.59 5.43 -8.28
N LEU A 119 -19.37 4.39 -8.05
CA LEU A 119 -20.74 4.51 -7.54
C LEU A 119 -20.69 4.47 -6.01
N LEU A 120 -21.20 5.52 -5.38
CA LEU A 120 -21.42 5.60 -3.94
C LEU A 120 -22.93 5.59 -3.67
N TYR A 121 -23.40 4.75 -2.76
CA TYR A 121 -24.78 4.76 -2.31
C TYR A 121 -24.84 4.75 -0.79
N SER A 122 -25.70 5.59 -0.22
CA SER A 122 -25.80 5.78 1.23
C SER A 122 -27.25 5.92 1.65
N VAL A 123 -27.59 5.25 2.74
CA VAL A 123 -28.94 5.17 3.29
C VAL A 123 -28.87 5.22 4.81
N GLU A 124 -29.69 6.07 5.43
CA GLU A 124 -29.73 6.21 6.89
C GLU A 124 -30.08 4.87 7.56
N GLY A 125 -29.30 4.48 8.59
CA GLY A 125 -29.42 3.18 9.28
C GLY A 125 -28.72 2.01 8.58
N TYR A 126 -28.19 2.20 7.38
CA TYR A 126 -27.47 1.20 6.60
C TYR A 126 -26.06 1.65 6.17
N GLY A 127 -25.69 2.89 6.50
CA GLY A 127 -24.37 3.45 6.20
C GLY A 127 -24.20 3.84 4.73
N TRP A 128 -22.97 3.69 4.22
CA TRP A 128 -22.63 3.90 2.82
C TRP A 128 -21.87 2.69 2.29
N HIS A 129 -21.90 2.50 0.98
CA HIS A 129 -21.12 1.52 0.25
C HIS A 129 -20.66 2.10 -1.08
N LYS A 130 -19.60 1.53 -1.64
CA LYS A 130 -19.06 1.93 -2.93
C LYS A 130 -18.69 0.74 -3.79
N GLN A 131 -18.87 0.88 -5.10
CA GLN A 131 -18.45 -0.11 -6.09
C GLN A 131 -18.05 0.57 -7.40
N VAL A 132 -17.33 -0.16 -8.24
CA VAL A 132 -17.05 0.25 -9.62
C VAL A 132 -18.33 0.14 -10.45
N CYS A 133 -18.61 1.16 -11.27
CA CYS A 133 -19.72 1.19 -12.21
C CYS A 133 -19.21 1.42 -13.63
N ASN A 134 -19.28 0.38 -14.46
CA ASN A 134 -18.89 0.39 -15.86
C ASN A 134 -20.07 0.75 -16.75
N VAL A 135 -20.17 2.03 -17.14
CA VAL A 135 -21.24 2.52 -18.02
C VAL A 135 -20.81 2.34 -19.46
N ALA A 136 -21.42 1.38 -20.16
CA ALA A 136 -21.24 1.17 -21.61
C ALA A 136 -22.58 1.16 -22.39
N SER A 137 -23.69 1.07 -21.67
CA SER A 137 -25.05 1.12 -22.18
C SER A 137 -25.99 1.57 -21.07
N ASP A 138 -27.28 1.75 -21.38
CA ASP A 138 -28.30 1.75 -20.32
C ASP A 138 -28.18 0.46 -19.51
N MET A 139 -28.19 0.60 -18.18
CA MET A 139 -27.97 -0.53 -17.27
C MET A 139 -28.81 -0.40 -16.01
N SER A 140 -29.09 -1.55 -15.39
CA SER A 140 -29.79 -1.62 -14.11
C SER A 140 -28.97 -2.42 -13.11
N LEU A 141 -28.74 -1.82 -11.95
CA LEU A 141 -28.00 -2.42 -10.84
C LEU A 141 -28.95 -3.05 -9.82
N HIS A 142 -28.51 -4.13 -9.19
CA HIS A 142 -29.17 -4.74 -8.04
C HIS A 142 -28.20 -4.74 -6.86
N LEU A 143 -28.39 -3.81 -5.93
CA LEU A 143 -27.50 -3.58 -4.81
C LEU A 143 -28.08 -4.19 -3.53
N LYS A 144 -27.24 -4.36 -2.52
CA LYS A 144 -27.65 -4.85 -1.21
C LYS A 144 -27.07 -3.98 -0.12
N MET A 145 -27.82 -3.81 0.96
CA MET A 145 -27.36 -3.18 2.19
C MET A 145 -27.92 -3.93 3.40
N ARG A 146 -27.10 -4.04 4.43
CA ARG A 146 -27.47 -4.62 5.71
C ARG A 146 -27.40 -3.58 6.81
N GLU A 147 -28.36 -3.63 7.73
CA GLU A 147 -28.50 -2.67 8.82
C GLU A 147 -27.20 -2.52 9.61
N THR A 148 -26.90 -1.27 9.97
CA THR A 148 -25.66 -0.88 10.64
C THR A 148 -25.59 -1.49 12.04
N ILE A 149 -24.45 -2.05 12.41
CA ILE A 149 -24.12 -2.41 13.79
C ILE A 149 -23.26 -1.30 14.41
N VAL A 150 -23.56 -0.92 15.65
CA VAL A 150 -22.73 0.00 16.43
C VAL A 150 -22.05 -0.78 17.55
N CYS A 151 -20.72 -0.80 17.54
CA CYS A 151 -19.88 -1.33 18.60
C CYS A 151 -19.57 -0.20 19.59
N ASP A 152 -20.37 -0.12 20.65
CA ASP A 152 -20.21 0.80 21.78
C ASP A 152 -19.75 0.05 23.04
N GLU A 153 -19.70 0.74 24.18
CA GLU A 153 -19.31 0.18 25.49
C GLU A 153 -20.10 -1.09 25.91
N ASN A 154 -21.28 -1.32 25.33
CA ASN A 154 -22.12 -2.49 25.62
C ASN A 154 -21.89 -3.64 24.62
N PHE A 155 -21.28 -3.37 23.47
CA PHE A 155 -21.11 -4.31 22.35
C PHE A 155 -19.69 -4.31 21.76
N ASN A 156 -18.68 -4.07 22.57
CA ASN A 156 -17.29 -4.01 22.15
C ASN A 156 -16.46 -5.27 22.47
N THR A 157 -17.07 -6.34 23.01
CA THR A 157 -16.36 -7.60 23.31
C THR A 157 -17.01 -8.79 22.62
N ILE A 158 -16.22 -9.51 21.81
CA ILE A 158 -16.64 -10.73 21.10
C ILE A 158 -16.14 -11.95 21.88
N ASN A 159 -17.08 -12.76 22.39
CA ASN A 159 -16.82 -13.93 23.25
C ASN A 159 -17.11 -15.29 22.58
N GLY A 160 -17.49 -15.29 21.29
CA GLY A 160 -17.85 -16.49 20.54
C GLY A 160 -17.61 -16.29 19.05
N THR A 161 -18.30 -17.06 18.20
CA THR A 161 -18.23 -16.89 16.75
C THR A 161 -19.21 -15.80 16.30
N VAL A 162 -18.67 -14.74 15.70
CA VAL A 162 -19.41 -13.62 15.13
C VAL A 162 -19.05 -13.48 13.66
N VAL A 163 -20.04 -13.15 12.83
CA VAL A 163 -19.87 -12.82 11.42
C VAL A 163 -20.40 -11.42 11.18
N TRP A 164 -19.58 -10.56 10.60
CA TRP A 164 -20.01 -9.26 10.05
C TRP A 164 -20.10 -9.37 8.53
N GLY A 165 -21.17 -8.81 7.97
CA GLY A 165 -21.38 -8.83 6.52
C GLY A 165 -22.11 -10.05 5.97
N PRO A 166 -22.26 -10.14 4.63
CA PRO A 166 -21.77 -9.16 3.66
C PRO A 166 -22.64 -7.90 3.60
N ASN A 167 -22.17 -6.86 2.90
CA ASN A 167 -22.90 -5.59 2.66
C ASN A 167 -23.33 -4.88 3.95
N GLN A 168 -22.57 -5.04 5.03
CA GLN A 168 -22.90 -4.47 6.32
C GLN A 168 -22.02 -3.27 6.64
N HIS A 169 -22.62 -2.31 7.32
CA HIS A 169 -21.89 -1.19 7.89
C HIS A 169 -21.69 -1.41 9.39
N ILE A 170 -20.48 -1.21 9.88
CA ILE A 170 -20.11 -1.34 11.29
C ILE A 170 -19.51 -0.01 11.73
N ILE A 171 -20.02 0.55 12.83
CA ILE A 171 -19.45 1.76 13.45
C ILE A 171 -18.82 1.35 14.77
N VAL A 172 -17.52 1.58 14.90
CA VAL A 172 -16.73 1.29 16.10
C VAL A 172 -16.54 2.58 16.88
N THR A 173 -17.13 2.68 18.07
CA THR A 173 -17.03 3.87 18.95
C THR A 173 -16.24 3.63 20.22
N GLU A 174 -15.89 2.37 20.49
CA GLU A 174 -15.04 1.91 21.58
C GLU A 174 -14.14 0.78 21.06
N ASP A 175 -13.02 0.53 21.73
CA ASP A 175 -12.11 -0.57 21.36
C ASP A 175 -12.86 -1.91 21.28
N VAL A 176 -12.79 -2.58 20.12
CA VAL A 176 -13.40 -3.91 19.95
C VAL A 176 -12.38 -5.00 20.28
N LEU A 177 -12.70 -5.86 21.24
CA LEU A 177 -11.85 -6.96 21.68
C LEU A 177 -12.42 -8.32 21.25
N ILE A 178 -11.67 -9.07 20.45
CA ILE A 178 -11.95 -10.46 20.11
C ILE A 178 -11.23 -11.33 21.12
N MET A 179 -11.97 -11.91 22.07
CA MET A 179 -11.41 -12.70 23.16
C MET A 179 -10.78 -14.00 22.69
N ASN A 180 -9.93 -14.58 23.53
CA ASN A 180 -9.38 -15.92 23.31
C ASN A 180 -10.51 -16.96 23.06
N GLU A 181 -10.28 -17.92 22.18
CA GLU A 181 -11.27 -18.90 21.66
C GLU A 181 -12.45 -18.31 20.86
N ALA A 182 -12.64 -16.99 20.85
CA ALA A 182 -13.64 -16.35 20.01
C ALA A 182 -13.18 -16.29 18.55
N SER A 183 -14.11 -16.05 17.62
CA SER A 183 -13.80 -15.89 16.19
C SER A 183 -14.60 -14.75 15.61
N LEU A 184 -13.94 -13.86 14.88
CA LEU A 184 -14.60 -12.86 14.04
C LEU A 184 -14.28 -13.14 12.57
N THR A 185 -15.32 -13.33 11.76
CA THR A 185 -15.23 -13.37 10.30
C THR A 185 -15.90 -12.13 9.72
N ILE A 186 -15.20 -11.40 8.85
CA ILE A 186 -15.73 -10.24 8.15
C ILE A 186 -15.82 -10.57 6.66
N LEU A 187 -17.04 -10.51 6.12
CA LEU A 187 -17.33 -10.87 4.73
C LEU A 187 -17.28 -9.66 3.80
N GLU A 188 -17.17 -9.93 2.51
CA GLU A 188 -17.10 -8.94 1.43
C GLU A 188 -18.13 -7.80 1.49
N ASN A 189 -17.74 -6.67 0.89
CA ASN A 189 -18.50 -5.41 0.88
C ASN A 189 -18.89 -4.90 2.28
N THR A 190 -18.20 -5.32 3.34
CA THR A 190 -18.43 -4.80 4.70
C THR A 190 -17.54 -3.58 4.93
N ILE A 191 -18.11 -2.54 5.51
CA ILE A 191 -17.42 -1.30 5.85
C ILE A 191 -17.40 -1.17 7.38
N ILE A 192 -16.22 -0.91 7.91
CA ILE A 192 -15.95 -0.71 9.33
C ILE A 192 -15.40 0.70 9.48
N GLU A 193 -16.20 1.58 10.04
CA GLU A 193 -15.81 2.96 10.36
C GLU A 193 -15.44 3.07 11.83
N PHE A 194 -14.23 3.54 12.12
CA PHE A 194 -13.77 3.84 13.47
C PHE A 194 -14.03 5.31 13.80
N GLY A 195 -14.82 5.54 14.85
CA GLY A 195 -15.18 6.86 15.34
C GLY A 195 -14.17 7.47 16.32
N PHE A 196 -14.55 8.62 16.89
CA PHE A 196 -13.77 9.37 17.86
C PHE A 196 -13.25 8.50 19.01
N GLY A 197 -11.98 8.71 19.38
CA GLY A 197 -11.41 8.10 20.59
C GLY A 197 -10.14 7.30 20.39
N TYR A 198 -9.57 7.30 19.17
CA TYR A 198 -8.38 6.51 18.85
C TYR A 198 -8.62 5.00 19.06
N CYS A 199 -9.82 4.56 18.65
CA CYS A 199 -10.27 3.18 18.83
C CYS A 199 -9.42 2.20 18.02
N LYS A 200 -9.34 0.96 18.49
CA LYS A 200 -8.72 -0.18 17.79
C LYS A 200 -9.66 -1.38 17.74
N LEU A 201 -9.35 -2.29 16.81
CA LEU A 201 -9.85 -3.66 16.86
C LEU A 201 -8.69 -4.54 17.32
N GLU A 202 -8.81 -5.11 18.51
CA GLU A 202 -7.81 -5.96 19.15
C GLU A 202 -8.21 -7.43 19.10
N VAL A 203 -7.36 -8.24 18.49
CA VAL A 203 -7.57 -9.66 18.26
C VAL A 203 -6.71 -10.48 19.21
N ILE A 204 -7.34 -11.25 20.09
CA ILE A 204 -6.70 -12.33 20.86
C ILE A 204 -7.16 -13.70 20.31
N GLY A 205 -8.43 -13.83 19.90
CA GLY A 205 -9.00 -15.01 19.26
C GLY A 205 -8.72 -15.12 17.76
N ASN A 206 -9.57 -15.78 16.99
CA ASN A 206 -9.38 -15.94 15.54
C ASN A 206 -9.93 -14.74 14.76
N PHE A 207 -9.22 -14.31 13.72
CA PHE A 207 -9.65 -13.20 12.87
C PHE A 207 -9.52 -13.54 11.38
N PHE A 208 -10.65 -13.47 10.69
CA PHE A 208 -10.76 -13.79 9.27
C PHE A 208 -11.40 -12.62 8.52
N VAL A 209 -10.76 -12.17 7.45
CA VAL A 209 -11.33 -11.18 6.53
C VAL A 209 -11.38 -11.80 5.14
N GLU A 210 -12.59 -11.87 4.60
CA GLU A 210 -12.92 -12.59 3.36
C GLU A 210 -13.59 -11.63 2.37
N GLY A 211 -12.83 -10.62 1.94
CA GLY A 211 -13.25 -9.77 0.84
C GLY A 211 -12.98 -10.40 -0.53
N SER A 212 -13.35 -9.67 -1.58
CA SER A 212 -12.95 -9.93 -2.97
C SER A 212 -12.38 -8.67 -3.62
N SER A 213 -11.70 -8.80 -4.76
CA SER A 213 -11.18 -7.66 -5.52
C SER A 213 -12.28 -6.72 -6.02
N GLU A 214 -13.46 -7.28 -6.32
CA GLU A 214 -14.66 -6.51 -6.70
C GLU A 214 -15.34 -5.87 -5.48
N PHE A 215 -15.34 -6.56 -4.33
CA PHE A 215 -16.02 -6.15 -3.11
C PHE A 215 -15.12 -6.28 -1.88
N PRO A 216 -14.09 -5.43 -1.74
CA PRO A 216 -13.17 -5.52 -0.61
C PRO A 216 -13.87 -5.17 0.70
N VAL A 217 -13.32 -5.66 1.81
CA VAL A 217 -13.67 -5.16 3.15
C VAL A 217 -12.93 -3.85 3.39
N ILE A 218 -13.58 -2.85 3.98
CA ILE A 218 -12.99 -1.52 4.19
C ILE A 218 -12.93 -1.21 5.68
N PHE A 219 -11.74 -0.89 6.17
CA PHE A 219 -11.49 -0.32 7.50
C PHE A 219 -11.06 1.13 7.32
N THR A 220 -11.84 2.08 7.84
CA THR A 220 -11.65 3.51 7.59
C THR A 220 -12.09 4.37 8.77
N SER A 221 -11.78 5.66 8.71
CA SER A 221 -12.26 6.66 9.66
C SER A 221 -13.76 6.91 9.50
N ALA A 222 -14.48 7.18 10.58
CA ALA A 222 -15.87 7.66 10.55
C ALA A 222 -15.99 9.19 10.36
N GLU A 223 -14.87 9.91 10.32
CA GLU A 223 -14.86 11.38 10.21
C GLU A 223 -15.38 11.85 8.85
N GLU A 224 -16.00 13.03 8.83
CA GLU A 224 -16.43 13.69 7.59
C GLU A 224 -15.23 14.12 6.73
N ASN A 225 -14.11 14.47 7.39
CA ASN A 225 -12.85 14.82 6.74
C ASN A 225 -11.75 13.88 7.26
N PRO A 226 -11.66 12.65 6.73
CA PRO A 226 -10.69 11.68 7.19
C PRO A 226 -9.27 12.21 7.14
N ALA A 227 -8.52 11.91 8.19
CA ALA A 227 -7.11 12.23 8.31
C ALA A 227 -6.34 11.02 8.86
N GLU A 228 -5.03 11.00 8.59
CA GLU A 228 -4.14 10.06 9.25
C GLU A 228 -4.28 10.18 10.79
N ASN A 229 -4.12 9.07 11.52
CA ASN A 229 -4.26 9.03 12.98
C ASN A 229 -5.71 9.19 13.53
N ASP A 230 -6.76 9.11 12.70
CA ASP A 230 -8.15 9.20 13.17
C ASP A 230 -8.53 8.03 14.09
N TRP A 231 -7.98 6.85 13.80
CA TRP A 231 -8.13 5.64 14.61
C TRP A 231 -6.78 4.93 14.76
N ASN A 232 -6.69 4.00 15.71
CA ASN A 232 -5.40 3.47 16.12
C ASN A 232 -4.87 2.40 15.15
N ALA A 233 -5.39 1.16 15.23
CA ALA A 233 -4.96 0.07 14.35
C ALA A 233 -5.85 -1.16 14.43
N LEU A 234 -5.63 -2.09 13.50
CA LEU A 234 -5.95 -3.49 13.67
C LEU A 234 -4.81 -4.17 14.44
N TYR A 235 -5.04 -4.49 15.72
CA TYR A 235 -4.08 -5.12 16.61
C TYR A 235 -4.23 -6.63 16.58
N ASN A 236 -3.23 -7.35 16.10
CA ASN A 236 -3.20 -8.81 16.13
C ASN A 236 -2.29 -9.34 17.24
N ASN A 237 -2.87 -10.00 18.24
CA ASN A 237 -2.17 -10.81 19.24
C ASN A 237 -2.45 -12.32 19.06
N SER A 238 -3.07 -12.70 17.94
CA SER A 238 -3.49 -14.07 17.65
C SER A 238 -2.47 -14.80 16.78
N GLU A 239 -2.44 -16.13 16.92
CA GLU A 239 -1.73 -17.03 16.01
C GLU A 239 -2.60 -17.42 14.79
N ASN A 240 -3.87 -17.01 14.74
CA ASN A 240 -4.80 -17.36 13.67
C ASN A 240 -5.48 -16.12 13.09
N CYS A 241 -4.71 -15.39 12.28
CA CYS A 241 -5.14 -14.19 11.59
C CYS A 241 -4.94 -14.36 10.07
N LEU A 242 -6.04 -14.40 9.31
CA LEU A 242 -6.03 -14.50 7.85
C LEU A 242 -6.83 -13.33 7.27
N ILE A 243 -6.16 -12.43 6.56
CA ILE A 243 -6.78 -11.22 6.02
C ILE A 243 -6.62 -11.22 4.51
N ASN A 244 -7.75 -11.23 3.79
CA ASN A 244 -7.78 -11.20 2.34
C ASN A 244 -8.65 -10.05 1.81
N ASN A 245 -8.19 -9.41 0.74
CA ASN A 245 -8.96 -8.43 -0.07
C ASN A 245 -9.59 -7.32 0.79
N CYS A 246 -8.76 -6.54 1.46
CA CYS A 246 -9.24 -5.43 2.27
C CYS A 246 -8.49 -4.12 2.00
N ILE A 247 -9.15 -3.02 2.32
CA ILE A 247 -8.59 -1.68 2.31
C ILE A 247 -8.52 -1.21 3.76
N VAL A 248 -7.35 -0.76 4.20
CA VAL A 248 -7.13 -0.15 5.51
C VAL A 248 -6.60 1.25 5.31
N GLU A 249 -7.30 2.25 5.85
CA GLU A 249 -6.98 3.66 5.60
C GLU A 249 -7.21 4.57 6.81
N TRP A 250 -6.46 5.68 6.87
CA TRP A 250 -6.64 6.79 7.83
C TRP A 250 -6.37 6.42 9.30
N SER A 251 -5.49 5.46 9.54
CA SER A 251 -5.14 4.99 10.89
C SER A 251 -3.81 5.55 11.39
N TYR A 252 -3.44 5.22 12.63
CA TYR A 252 -2.08 5.41 13.12
C TYR A 252 -1.15 4.30 12.59
N TYR A 253 -1.50 3.04 12.87
CA TYR A 253 -0.94 1.88 12.18
C TYR A 253 -2.03 1.21 11.35
N GLY A 254 -1.73 0.75 10.13
CA GLY A 254 -2.70 -0.05 9.38
C GLY A 254 -2.96 -1.38 10.08
N PHE A 255 -1.88 -2.13 10.29
CA PHE A 255 -1.88 -3.41 10.98
C PHE A 255 -0.72 -3.49 11.97
N TYR A 256 -1.01 -3.78 13.24
CA TYR A 256 -0.02 -3.94 14.30
C TYR A 256 0.03 -5.39 14.76
N ASN A 257 1.09 -6.11 14.40
CA ASN A 257 1.21 -7.54 14.57
C ASN A 257 2.15 -7.92 15.73
N LEU A 258 1.58 -8.64 16.70
CA LEU A 258 2.25 -9.30 17.82
C LEU A 258 2.05 -10.83 17.81
N GLY A 259 1.36 -11.38 16.82
CA GLY A 259 1.13 -12.82 16.64
C GLY A 259 1.52 -13.29 15.25
N GLU A 260 0.86 -14.34 14.74
CA GLU A 260 1.05 -14.82 13.37
C GLU A 260 -0.04 -14.28 12.45
N ALA A 261 0.34 -13.88 11.23
CA ALA A 261 -0.62 -13.34 10.26
C ALA A 261 -0.29 -13.76 8.83
N ASN A 262 -1.33 -14.07 8.06
CA ASN A 262 -1.28 -14.14 6.61
C ASN A 262 -2.08 -12.96 6.04
N LEU A 263 -1.38 -12.05 5.39
CA LEU A 263 -1.91 -10.82 4.81
C LEU A 263 -1.77 -10.93 3.29
N ASN A 264 -2.88 -11.04 2.58
CA ASN A 264 -2.88 -11.22 1.13
C ASN A 264 -3.92 -10.33 0.42
N GLN A 265 -3.55 -9.65 -0.67
CA GLN A 265 -4.47 -8.75 -1.41
C GLN A 265 -4.94 -7.55 -0.56
N LEU A 266 -4.05 -6.93 0.21
CA LEU A 266 -4.38 -5.75 1.01
C LEU A 266 -4.03 -4.46 0.25
N VAL A 267 -4.82 -3.41 0.48
CA VAL A 267 -4.38 -2.04 0.25
C VAL A 267 -4.32 -1.32 1.58
N ILE A 268 -3.12 -0.89 1.99
CA ILE A 268 -2.90 -0.13 3.22
C ILE A 268 -2.43 1.26 2.83
N LYS A 269 -3.15 2.30 3.25
CA LYS A 269 -2.78 3.65 2.88
C LYS A 269 -3.06 4.71 3.92
N ASN A 270 -2.36 5.84 3.81
CA ASN A 270 -2.62 7.04 4.62
C ASN A 270 -2.57 6.75 6.14
N CYS A 271 -1.61 5.94 6.57
CA CYS A 271 -1.35 5.69 7.99
C CYS A 271 -0.31 6.69 8.49
N SER A 272 -0.55 7.36 9.61
CA SER A 272 0.40 8.38 10.10
C SER A 272 1.73 7.78 10.59
N SER A 273 1.77 6.48 10.85
CA SER A 273 2.99 5.73 11.15
C SER A 273 3.11 4.54 10.18
N ASN A 274 3.48 3.35 10.67
CA ASN A 274 3.72 2.18 9.82
C ASN A 274 2.42 1.62 9.24
N GLY A 275 2.39 1.35 7.93
CA GLY A 275 1.30 0.61 7.30
C GLY A 275 1.14 -0.77 7.92
N ILE A 276 2.23 -1.55 7.94
CA ILE A 276 2.32 -2.82 8.66
C ILE A 276 3.46 -2.75 9.68
N ASN A 277 3.16 -2.99 10.95
CA ASN A 277 4.12 -3.08 12.04
C ASN A 277 4.25 -4.54 12.49
N LEU A 278 5.44 -5.13 12.37
CA LEU A 278 5.73 -6.50 12.78
C LEU A 278 6.70 -6.46 13.97
N ASN A 279 6.23 -6.91 15.13
CA ASN A 279 7.01 -6.85 16.37
C ASN A 279 7.27 -8.27 16.91
N GLY A 280 8.44 -8.81 16.57
CA GLY A 280 8.96 -10.08 17.09
C GLY A 280 8.37 -11.36 16.51
N ASN A 281 7.36 -11.28 15.64
CA ASN A 281 6.62 -12.45 15.13
C ASN A 281 6.51 -12.45 13.62
N SER A 282 6.52 -13.63 13.00
CA SER A 282 6.43 -13.83 11.56
C SER A 282 5.06 -13.43 10.99
N ALA A 283 5.08 -12.73 9.86
CA ALA A 283 3.91 -12.56 9.00
C ALA A 283 4.29 -12.89 7.55
N THR A 284 3.31 -13.36 6.79
CA THR A 284 3.39 -13.46 5.33
C THR A 284 2.61 -12.30 4.74
N ILE A 285 3.26 -11.51 3.88
CA ILE A 285 2.67 -10.36 3.19
C ILE A 285 2.79 -10.61 1.69
N GLU A 286 1.64 -10.78 1.02
CA GLU A 286 1.59 -11.17 -0.39
C GLU A 286 0.60 -10.31 -1.16
N ASN A 287 0.90 -10.05 -2.45
CA ASN A 287 -0.01 -9.39 -3.39
C ASN A 287 -0.61 -8.09 -2.80
N THR A 288 0.21 -7.26 -2.15
CA THR A 288 -0.29 -6.16 -1.31
C THR A 288 0.22 -4.82 -1.82
N THR A 289 -0.57 -3.76 -1.71
CA THR A 289 -0.19 -2.39 -2.08
C THR A 289 -0.14 -1.50 -0.84
N ILE A 290 0.97 -0.81 -0.60
CA ILE A 290 1.18 0.02 0.59
C ILE A 290 1.72 1.40 0.21
N PHE A 291 1.02 2.47 0.61
CA PHE A 291 1.44 3.83 0.26
C PHE A 291 0.93 4.94 1.17
N GLY A 292 1.59 6.10 1.14
CA GLY A 292 1.17 7.26 1.95
C GLY A 292 1.29 7.01 3.46
N CYS A 293 2.20 6.13 3.88
CA CYS A 293 2.49 5.86 5.29
C CYS A 293 3.85 6.46 5.70
N GLU A 294 4.16 6.49 7.01
CA GLU A 294 5.52 6.82 7.45
C GLU A 294 6.52 5.77 6.96
N ASN A 295 6.25 4.51 7.29
CA ASN A 295 6.88 3.35 6.66
C ASN A 295 5.81 2.46 6.05
N GLY A 296 6.10 1.84 4.91
CA GLY A 296 5.19 0.83 4.35
C GLY A 296 5.11 -0.39 5.27
N VAL A 297 6.25 -1.04 5.49
CA VAL A 297 6.43 -2.12 6.48
C VAL A 297 7.55 -1.75 7.44
N TRP A 298 7.32 -1.96 8.73
CA TRP A 298 8.36 -1.89 9.76
C TRP A 298 8.43 -3.23 10.47
N ALA A 299 9.59 -3.88 10.44
CA ALA A 299 9.80 -5.19 11.05
C ALA A 299 10.93 -5.16 12.06
N TYR A 300 10.61 -5.57 13.29
CA TYR A 300 11.54 -5.63 14.41
C TYR A 300 11.67 -7.06 14.93
N GLY A 301 12.89 -7.60 14.94
CA GLY A 301 13.21 -8.87 15.58
C GLY A 301 13.54 -8.70 17.07
N LEU A 302 12.97 -9.55 17.92
CA LEU A 302 13.38 -9.68 19.31
C LEU A 302 14.60 -10.61 19.40
N ASP A 303 15.55 -10.28 20.30
CA ASP A 303 16.85 -10.94 20.54
C ASP A 303 17.02 -12.40 20.03
N ASP A 304 18.13 -12.65 19.32
CA ASP A 304 18.62 -13.94 18.78
C ASP A 304 17.68 -14.73 17.83
N GLY A 305 16.45 -14.26 17.60
CA GLY A 305 15.49 -14.84 16.67
C GLY A 305 15.38 -14.04 15.38
N VAL A 306 15.99 -14.53 14.30
CA VAL A 306 15.79 -13.96 12.96
C VAL A 306 14.30 -14.02 12.62
N PHE A 307 13.65 -12.86 12.49
CA PHE A 307 12.35 -12.78 11.82
C PHE A 307 12.51 -13.35 10.40
N GLY A 308 11.79 -14.44 10.14
CA GLY A 308 11.76 -15.15 8.86
C GLY A 308 10.46 -14.96 8.09
N GLY A 309 9.82 -13.79 8.22
CA GLY A 309 8.63 -13.48 7.41
C GLY A 309 8.97 -13.37 5.92
N ASN A 310 7.92 -13.45 5.10
CA ASN A 310 8.02 -13.34 3.64
C ASN A 310 7.22 -12.12 3.19
N ILE A 311 7.84 -11.26 2.38
CA ILE A 311 7.18 -10.12 1.74
C ILE A 311 7.33 -10.35 0.24
N SER A 312 6.22 -10.59 -0.46
CA SER A 312 6.29 -10.84 -1.89
C SER A 312 5.14 -10.29 -2.71
N ASN A 313 5.36 -10.12 -4.02
CA ASN A 313 4.38 -9.58 -4.97
C ASN A 313 3.78 -8.25 -4.48
N THR A 314 4.57 -7.39 -3.82
CA THR A 314 4.05 -6.21 -3.12
C THR A 314 4.49 -4.93 -3.83
N LEU A 315 3.54 -4.01 -4.03
CA LEU A 315 3.77 -2.65 -4.55
C LEU A 315 3.86 -1.68 -3.37
N ILE A 316 5.01 -1.04 -3.18
CA ILE A 316 5.26 -0.17 -2.02
C ILE A 316 5.73 1.18 -2.52
N PHE A 317 4.92 2.22 -2.38
CA PHE A 317 5.25 3.52 -2.94
C PHE A 317 4.85 4.71 -2.09
N ASP A 318 5.47 5.86 -2.34
CA ASP A 318 5.12 7.13 -1.70
C ASP A 318 5.06 7.08 -0.15
N ASN A 319 5.95 6.29 0.48
CA ASN A 319 6.10 6.29 1.94
C ASN A 319 7.16 7.31 2.37
N ASN A 320 6.89 8.00 3.48
CA ASN A 320 7.63 9.20 3.88
C ASN A 320 9.08 8.92 4.31
N THR A 321 9.32 7.79 4.97
CA THR A 321 10.64 7.40 5.52
C THR A 321 11.21 6.19 4.79
N SER A 322 10.50 5.05 4.83
CA SER A 322 10.96 3.82 4.18
C SER A 322 9.80 3.05 3.54
N GLY A 323 10.05 2.40 2.40
CA GLY A 323 9.14 1.37 1.91
C GLY A 323 9.10 0.19 2.88
N ILE A 324 10.27 -0.36 3.20
CA ILE A 324 10.46 -1.37 4.25
C ILE A 324 11.59 -0.93 5.18
N GLU A 325 11.35 -0.93 6.49
CA GLU A 325 12.37 -0.77 7.51
C GLU A 325 12.53 -2.07 8.30
N LEU A 326 13.77 -2.56 8.39
CA LEU A 326 14.14 -3.78 9.08
C LEU A 326 15.05 -3.44 10.25
N THR A 327 14.68 -3.85 11.45
CA THR A 327 15.53 -3.75 12.64
C THR A 327 15.71 -5.13 13.25
N SER A 328 16.92 -5.69 13.19
CA SER A 328 17.21 -7.05 13.66
C SER A 328 16.30 -8.13 13.02
N SER A 329 15.90 -7.93 11.76
CA SER A 329 14.89 -8.71 11.06
C SER A 329 15.35 -9.03 9.63
N SER A 330 15.43 -10.30 9.24
CA SER A 330 16.04 -10.69 7.95
C SER A 330 15.09 -11.52 7.08
N PRO A 331 13.98 -10.92 6.59
CA PRO A 331 13.02 -11.61 5.75
C PRO A 331 13.57 -11.93 4.35
N LEU A 332 12.80 -12.76 3.65
CA LEU A 332 12.80 -12.79 2.19
C LEU A 332 11.88 -11.66 1.68
N ILE A 333 12.44 -10.80 0.82
CA ILE A 333 11.72 -9.77 0.07
C ILE A 333 11.84 -10.16 -1.40
N ASN A 334 10.73 -10.55 -2.01
CA ASN A 334 10.75 -11.19 -3.32
C ASN A 334 9.68 -10.63 -4.25
N ASN A 335 9.99 -10.34 -5.50
CA ASN A 335 8.97 -9.90 -6.47
C ASN A 335 8.24 -8.61 -6.03
N CYS A 336 8.96 -7.65 -5.48
CA CYS A 336 8.37 -6.39 -5.00
C CYS A 336 8.75 -5.22 -5.89
N PHE A 337 7.86 -4.24 -6.02
CA PHE A 337 8.14 -2.99 -6.73
C PHE A 337 8.08 -1.83 -5.75
N PHE A 338 9.17 -1.07 -5.69
CA PHE A 338 9.31 0.11 -4.87
C PHE A 338 9.39 1.37 -5.73
N SER A 339 8.56 2.36 -5.44
CA SER A 339 8.60 3.65 -6.14
C SER A 339 8.43 4.83 -5.18
N GLU A 340 9.14 5.95 -5.38
CA GLU A 340 8.84 7.22 -4.69
C GLU A 340 8.90 7.20 -3.14
N ASN A 341 9.42 6.14 -2.51
CA ASN A 341 9.69 6.14 -1.07
C ASN A 341 10.95 6.95 -0.78
N ASP A 342 11.11 7.49 0.44
CA ASP A 342 12.38 8.14 0.79
C ASP A 342 13.57 7.18 0.71
N LYS A 343 13.56 6.12 1.52
CA LYS A 343 14.32 4.90 1.27
C LYS A 343 13.38 3.82 0.74
N HIS A 344 13.77 3.03 -0.25
CA HIS A 344 12.94 1.87 -0.58
C HIS A 344 13.07 0.79 0.51
N ILE A 345 14.31 0.47 0.91
CA ILE A 345 14.58 -0.44 2.01
C ILE A 345 15.62 0.17 2.94
N PHE A 346 15.29 0.25 4.23
CA PHE A 346 16.21 0.57 5.30
C PHE A 346 16.53 -0.70 6.12
N ILE A 347 17.79 -1.13 6.07
CA ILE A 347 18.31 -2.32 6.74
C ILE A 347 19.13 -1.89 7.96
N TYR A 348 18.62 -2.18 9.15
CA TYR A 348 19.29 -1.94 10.42
C TYR A 348 19.51 -3.25 11.17
N TYR A 349 20.78 -3.61 11.44
CA TYR A 349 21.13 -4.89 12.10
C TYR A 349 20.54 -6.15 11.44
N SER A 350 20.34 -6.10 10.13
CA SER A 350 19.57 -7.10 9.39
C SER A 350 20.35 -7.60 8.18
N CYS A 351 20.05 -8.82 7.73
CA CYS A 351 20.68 -9.49 6.60
C CYS A 351 19.62 -10.15 5.70
N PRO A 352 18.67 -9.37 5.14
CA PRO A 352 17.59 -9.92 4.31
C PRO A 352 18.10 -10.53 3.01
N LYS A 353 17.23 -11.32 2.40
CA LYS A 353 17.34 -11.72 0.99
C LYS A 353 16.38 -10.89 0.16
N ILE A 354 16.89 -10.25 -0.88
CA ILE A 354 16.15 -9.36 -1.76
C ILE A 354 16.30 -9.92 -3.17
N GLU A 355 15.20 -10.43 -3.74
CA GLU A 355 15.21 -11.15 -5.00
C GLU A 355 14.09 -10.65 -5.93
N TYR A 356 14.35 -10.56 -7.24
CA TYR A 356 13.33 -10.21 -8.25
C TYR A 356 12.58 -8.90 -7.95
N CYS A 357 13.25 -7.92 -7.33
CA CYS A 357 12.62 -6.65 -6.97
C CYS A 357 12.98 -5.54 -7.96
N ALA A 358 12.09 -4.56 -8.11
CA ALA A 358 12.34 -3.34 -8.87
C ALA A 358 12.35 -2.12 -7.95
N PHE A 359 13.28 -1.21 -8.19
CA PHE A 359 13.53 -0.02 -7.36
C PHE A 359 13.59 1.22 -8.24
N GLU A 360 12.67 2.16 -8.02
CA GLU A 360 12.57 3.36 -8.85
C GLU A 360 12.31 4.65 -8.07
N ASN A 361 13.01 5.71 -8.47
CA ASN A 361 12.74 7.07 -8.00
C ASN A 361 12.70 7.19 -6.46
N SER A 362 13.66 6.60 -5.74
CA SER A 362 13.80 6.89 -4.31
C SER A 362 14.04 8.39 -4.09
N ARG A 363 13.72 8.91 -2.91
CA ARG A 363 14.04 10.32 -2.58
C ARG A 363 15.43 10.48 -2.00
N THR A 364 16.00 9.41 -1.42
CA THR A 364 17.37 9.40 -0.93
C THR A 364 18.17 8.16 -1.33
N TYR A 365 17.64 6.95 -1.12
CA TYR A 365 18.37 5.72 -1.44
C TYR A 365 17.42 4.59 -1.83
N SER A 366 17.82 3.74 -2.78
CA SER A 366 17.06 2.50 -2.99
C SER A 366 17.22 1.58 -1.77
N ILE A 367 18.46 1.28 -1.38
CA ILE A 367 18.77 0.48 -0.20
C ILE A 367 19.75 1.25 0.68
N TYR A 368 19.37 1.50 1.93
CA TYR A 368 20.26 2.01 2.97
C TYR A 368 20.54 0.87 3.95
N SER A 369 21.82 0.53 4.15
CA SER A 369 22.23 -0.48 5.12
C SER A 369 23.12 0.09 6.22
N GLN A 370 22.79 -0.24 7.46
CA GLN A 370 23.57 0.11 8.64
C GLN A 370 23.56 -0.99 9.69
N ARG A 371 24.72 -1.25 10.28
CA ARG A 371 24.91 -2.32 11.27
C ARG A 371 26.00 -1.96 12.27
N GLU A 372 25.92 -2.43 13.53
CA GLU A 372 27.08 -2.37 14.43
C GLU A 372 27.86 -3.68 14.44
N ALA A 373 29.16 -3.58 14.78
CA ALA A 373 30.11 -4.69 14.73
C ALA A 373 29.68 -5.82 15.68
N GLY A 374 29.77 -7.08 15.21
CA GLY A 374 29.61 -8.27 16.05
C GLY A 374 28.40 -9.17 15.77
N ILE A 375 27.45 -8.76 14.91
CA ILE A 375 26.43 -9.66 14.35
C ILE A 375 27.04 -10.48 13.19
N GLU A 376 26.60 -11.71 12.94
CA GLU A 376 27.01 -12.52 11.79
C GLU A 376 25.93 -12.45 10.70
N GLY A 377 26.31 -12.48 9.42
CA GLY A 377 25.34 -12.53 8.31
C GLY A 377 25.75 -11.72 7.07
N THR A 378 25.03 -11.94 5.98
CA THR A 378 25.25 -11.36 4.65
C THR A 378 23.93 -10.92 4.06
N ILE A 379 23.87 -9.72 3.50
CA ILE A 379 22.71 -9.26 2.72
C ILE A 379 22.84 -9.84 1.31
N GLU A 380 21.80 -10.50 0.81
CA GLU A 380 21.76 -11.04 -0.55
C GLU A 380 20.82 -10.19 -1.42
N ILE A 381 21.31 -9.70 -2.56
CA ILE A 381 20.55 -8.90 -3.54
C ILE A 381 20.73 -9.54 -4.91
N LYS A 382 19.69 -10.15 -5.48
CA LYS A 382 19.82 -10.89 -6.74
C LYS A 382 18.65 -10.64 -7.68
N TYR A 383 18.92 -10.65 -8.99
CA TYR A 383 17.88 -10.51 -10.01
C TYR A 383 17.00 -9.28 -9.78
N CYS A 384 17.57 -8.17 -9.30
CA CYS A 384 16.84 -6.94 -9.06
C CYS A 384 17.15 -5.90 -10.14
N ASP A 385 16.14 -5.09 -10.45
CA ASP A 385 16.23 -3.93 -11.32
C ASP A 385 16.29 -2.66 -10.49
N PHE A 386 17.30 -1.82 -10.74
CA PHE A 386 17.43 -0.51 -10.10
C PHE A 386 17.47 0.57 -11.17
N THR A 387 16.53 1.51 -11.09
CA THR A 387 16.49 2.70 -11.96
C THR A 387 16.22 3.94 -11.12
N ASP A 388 17.27 4.66 -10.73
CA ASP A 388 17.17 5.78 -9.81
C ASP A 388 18.07 6.97 -10.20
N GLU A 389 17.71 8.15 -9.74
CA GLU A 389 18.62 9.31 -9.80
C GLU A 389 19.50 9.41 -8.54
N ASN A 390 19.12 8.73 -7.47
CA ASN A 390 19.82 8.70 -6.19
C ASN A 390 20.68 7.45 -6.00
N THR A 391 21.47 7.41 -4.91
CA THR A 391 22.42 6.33 -4.65
C THR A 391 21.65 5.03 -4.45
N LEU A 392 22.01 3.99 -5.22
CA LEU A 392 21.25 2.74 -5.20
C LEU A 392 21.46 1.99 -3.88
N ILE A 393 22.71 1.73 -3.50
CA ILE A 393 23.05 0.94 -2.32
C ILE A 393 24.05 1.72 -1.47
N TYR A 394 23.55 2.33 -0.40
CA TYR A 394 24.33 3.07 0.57
C TYR A 394 24.68 2.19 1.77
N CYS A 395 25.98 2.09 2.07
CA CYS A 395 26.54 1.19 3.07
C CYS A 395 27.24 1.98 4.18
N ARG A 396 26.62 2.08 5.35
CA ARG A 396 27.22 2.71 6.54
C ARG A 396 27.49 1.68 7.61
N ARG A 397 28.71 1.17 7.68
CA ARG A 397 29.08 0.06 8.58
C ARG A 397 28.10 -1.11 8.36
N SER A 398 27.98 -1.59 7.12
CA SER A 398 26.97 -2.58 6.72
C SER A 398 27.40 -4.02 7.11
N ALA A 399 26.53 -5.01 6.90
CA ALA A 399 26.97 -6.40 6.70
C ALA A 399 27.69 -6.54 5.34
N ASP A 400 28.37 -7.66 5.13
CA ASP A 400 28.84 -8.03 3.78
C ASP A 400 27.63 -8.18 2.84
N ILE A 401 27.86 -7.88 1.56
CA ILE A 401 26.81 -7.90 0.54
C ILE A 401 27.20 -8.84 -0.59
N ILE A 402 26.26 -9.67 -0.99
CA ILE A 402 26.32 -10.42 -2.24
C ILE A 402 25.25 -9.82 -3.15
N ALA A 403 25.69 -9.00 -4.11
CA ALA A 403 24.84 -8.38 -5.11
C ALA A 403 25.19 -8.96 -6.49
N ASN A 404 24.44 -9.95 -7.00
CA ASN A 404 24.76 -10.58 -8.29
C ASN A 404 23.53 -10.66 -9.20
N HIS A 405 23.74 -10.66 -10.51
CA HIS A 405 22.67 -10.78 -11.51
C HIS A 405 21.62 -9.66 -11.42
N ASN A 406 22.04 -8.44 -11.11
CA ASN A 406 21.17 -7.26 -11.06
C ASN A 406 21.43 -6.34 -12.26
N ASN A 407 20.45 -5.49 -12.56
CA ASN A 407 20.58 -4.37 -13.49
C ASN A 407 20.67 -3.05 -12.71
N PHE A 408 21.74 -2.30 -12.92
CA PHE A 408 21.93 -0.99 -12.29
C PHE A 408 21.88 0.15 -13.30
N TYR A 409 20.93 1.06 -13.08
CA TYR A 409 20.78 2.31 -13.81
C TYR A 409 20.73 3.49 -12.84
N VAL A 410 21.82 4.26 -12.81
CA VAL A 410 21.92 5.49 -12.01
C VAL A 410 22.49 6.62 -12.84
N SER A 411 21.93 7.82 -12.72
CA SER A 411 22.25 8.95 -13.60
C SER A 411 23.13 10.03 -12.94
N ASN A 412 23.04 10.23 -11.62
CA ASN A 412 23.63 11.40 -10.95
C ASN A 412 24.56 11.06 -9.77
N THR A 413 24.79 9.79 -9.47
CA THR A 413 25.51 9.34 -8.27
C THR A 413 26.04 7.92 -8.43
N PHE A 414 26.09 7.14 -7.35
CA PHE A 414 26.74 5.85 -7.25
C PHE A 414 25.75 4.68 -7.20
N VAL A 415 26.16 3.54 -7.71
CA VAL A 415 25.54 2.24 -7.43
C VAL A 415 25.86 1.85 -5.99
N PHE A 416 27.14 1.90 -5.61
CA PHE A 416 27.59 1.60 -4.26
C PHE A 416 28.29 2.81 -3.64
N GLU A 417 27.85 3.19 -2.45
CA GLU A 417 28.49 4.23 -1.64
C GLU A 417 28.88 3.64 -0.27
N LEU A 418 30.18 3.52 -0.01
CA LEU A 418 30.72 2.86 1.20
C LEU A 418 31.39 3.89 2.12
N ILE A 419 30.90 4.00 3.35
CA ILE A 419 31.47 4.91 4.37
C ILE A 419 31.98 4.13 5.58
N TYR A 420 33.17 4.50 6.04
CA TYR A 420 33.79 3.96 7.23
C TYR A 420 33.20 4.56 8.51
N TYR A 421 32.79 3.69 9.42
CA TYR A 421 32.52 4.06 10.80
C TYR A 421 32.81 2.90 11.76
N ASN A 422 34.04 2.36 11.72
CA ASN A 422 34.57 1.22 12.49
C ASN A 422 34.36 -0.19 11.88
N GLY A 423 34.65 -0.38 10.59
CA GLY A 423 34.70 -1.70 9.93
C GLY A 423 34.87 -1.57 8.41
N SER A 424 35.30 -2.64 7.74
CA SER A 424 35.36 -2.75 6.28
C SER A 424 34.30 -3.73 5.77
N ASN A 425 33.67 -3.41 4.64
CA ASN A 425 32.64 -4.22 3.99
C ASN A 425 33.22 -4.95 2.77
N PHE A 426 32.93 -6.24 2.62
CA PHE A 426 33.16 -6.93 1.35
C PHE A 426 31.87 -7.00 0.55
N ILE A 427 31.87 -6.39 -0.63
CA ILE A 427 30.75 -6.47 -1.58
C ILE A 427 31.19 -7.34 -2.75
N ASN A 428 30.54 -8.50 -2.91
CA ASN A 428 30.62 -9.27 -4.15
C ASN A 428 29.57 -8.72 -5.12
N ALA A 429 30.02 -7.98 -6.13
CA ALA A 429 29.20 -7.34 -7.15
C ALA A 429 29.42 -7.93 -8.56
N GLN A 430 29.78 -9.22 -8.64
CA GLN A 430 30.03 -9.92 -9.90
C GLN A 430 28.74 -10.20 -10.69
N ASN A 431 28.85 -10.43 -11.99
CA ASN A 431 27.73 -10.85 -12.85
C ASN A 431 26.53 -9.89 -12.85
N ASN A 432 26.75 -8.60 -12.62
CA ASN A 432 25.73 -7.56 -12.77
C ASN A 432 25.91 -6.82 -14.09
N TRP A 433 24.82 -6.25 -14.59
CA TRP A 433 24.88 -5.20 -15.60
C TRP A 433 24.91 -3.83 -14.94
N TRP A 434 25.88 -3.00 -15.33
CA TRP A 434 26.15 -1.69 -14.70
C TRP A 434 25.63 -0.50 -15.53
N GLY A 435 24.74 -0.76 -16.50
CA GLY A 435 24.31 0.24 -17.48
C GLY A 435 25.37 0.60 -18.53
N THR A 436 26.56 0.01 -18.46
CA THR A 436 27.69 0.23 -19.37
C THR A 436 28.65 -0.95 -19.40
N SER A 437 29.38 -1.11 -20.50
CA SER A 437 30.47 -2.07 -20.65
C SER A 437 31.87 -1.46 -20.43
N SER A 438 31.95 -0.18 -20.05
CA SER A 438 33.21 0.54 -19.86
C SER A 438 33.67 0.40 -18.40
N GLU A 439 34.79 -0.29 -18.18
CA GLU A 439 35.37 -0.48 -16.83
C GLU A 439 35.63 0.84 -16.10
N THR A 440 36.05 1.89 -16.83
CA THR A 440 36.24 3.21 -16.24
C THR A 440 34.93 3.85 -15.81
N GLU A 441 33.84 3.65 -16.56
CA GLU A 441 32.52 4.14 -16.15
C GLU A 441 32.00 3.35 -14.96
N ILE A 442 32.17 2.02 -14.94
CA ILE A 442 31.82 1.15 -13.80
C ILE A 442 32.55 1.61 -12.52
N GLN A 443 33.86 1.86 -12.61
CA GLN A 443 34.63 2.35 -11.46
C GLN A 443 34.10 3.68 -10.93
N ASN A 444 33.61 4.58 -11.80
CA ASN A 444 33.04 5.86 -11.38
C ASN A 444 31.64 5.73 -10.73
N LEU A 445 30.99 4.57 -10.87
CA LEU A 445 29.71 4.26 -10.21
C LEU A 445 29.91 3.72 -8.79
N ILE A 446 31.15 3.56 -8.35
CA ILE A 446 31.48 3.09 -7.01
C ILE A 446 32.22 4.21 -6.32
N TRP A 447 31.75 4.58 -5.14
CA TRP A 447 32.47 5.47 -4.25
C TRP A 447 32.69 4.79 -2.92
N ASP A 448 33.94 4.77 -2.47
CA ASP A 448 34.28 4.34 -1.13
C ASP A 448 35.21 5.36 -0.47
N GLU A 449 35.08 5.51 0.84
CA GLU A 449 35.87 6.49 1.58
C GLU A 449 37.39 6.24 1.47
N SER A 450 37.83 5.02 1.16
CA SER A 450 39.25 4.66 1.06
C SER A 450 39.94 5.30 -0.15
N ASP A 451 39.18 5.70 -1.18
CA ASP A 451 39.68 6.42 -2.35
C ASP A 451 40.03 7.89 -2.04
N GLU A 452 39.54 8.43 -0.92
CA GLU A 452 39.74 9.84 -0.55
C GLU A 452 41.00 10.08 0.30
N PRO A 453 41.70 11.23 0.12
CA PRO A 453 42.86 11.57 0.93
C PRO A 453 42.53 11.67 2.43
N GLY A 454 43.03 10.71 3.20
CA GLY A 454 42.79 10.64 4.65
C GLY A 454 41.51 9.90 5.04
N GLY A 455 40.82 9.30 4.07
CA GLY A 455 39.73 8.38 4.30
C GLY A 455 40.20 7.07 4.95
N TYR A 456 39.25 6.39 5.56
CA TYR A 456 39.47 5.12 6.24
C TYR A 456 39.06 3.95 5.33
N ASP A 457 39.56 2.74 5.62
CA ASP A 457 39.22 1.52 4.89
C ASP A 457 37.73 1.17 5.05
N ALA A 458 36.90 1.62 4.11
CA ALA A 458 35.46 1.43 4.10
C ALA A 458 35.05 0.06 3.52
N GLY A 459 35.99 -0.69 2.93
CA GLY A 459 35.70 -1.95 2.25
C GLY A 459 36.17 -2.00 0.81
N THR A 460 35.71 -3.03 0.11
CA THR A 460 36.02 -3.26 -1.31
C THR A 460 34.80 -3.77 -2.05
N VAL A 461 34.68 -3.40 -3.32
CA VAL A 461 33.65 -3.89 -4.24
C VAL A 461 34.32 -4.73 -5.33
N ASP A 462 34.04 -6.03 -5.33
CA ASP A 462 34.46 -6.93 -6.41
C ASP A 462 33.39 -6.94 -7.51
N TYR A 463 33.56 -6.05 -8.49
CA TYR A 463 32.72 -5.98 -9.69
C TYR A 463 33.29 -6.77 -10.88
N SER A 464 34.29 -7.63 -10.66
CA SER A 464 34.88 -8.43 -11.73
C SER A 464 33.83 -9.33 -12.39
N SER A 465 34.07 -9.74 -13.64
CA SER A 465 33.08 -10.54 -14.39
C SER A 465 31.72 -9.84 -14.52
N TRP A 466 31.71 -8.52 -14.77
CA TRP A 466 30.49 -7.80 -15.09
C TRP A 466 29.92 -8.25 -16.44
N GLU A 467 28.61 -8.10 -16.60
CA GLU A 467 27.90 -8.46 -17.84
C GLU A 467 27.98 -7.35 -18.89
N TYR A 468 27.76 -7.71 -20.16
CA TYR A 468 27.81 -6.77 -21.30
C TYR A 468 26.41 -6.35 -21.80
N HIS A 469 25.37 -6.88 -21.17
CA HIS A 469 23.97 -6.64 -21.49
C HIS A 469 23.14 -6.79 -20.21
N GLU A 470 21.92 -6.26 -20.23
CA GLU A 470 20.94 -6.44 -19.16
C GLU A 470 20.72 -7.91 -18.85
N ILE A 471 20.52 -8.18 -17.56
CA ILE A 471 20.06 -9.47 -17.05
C ILE A 471 18.56 -9.57 -17.37
N GLU A 472 18.19 -10.49 -18.27
CA GLU A 472 16.82 -10.60 -18.79
C GLU A 472 15.78 -10.96 -17.72
N ASP A 473 16.17 -11.75 -16.70
CA ASP A 473 15.28 -12.25 -15.65
C ASP A 473 15.31 -11.39 -14.37
N ALA A 474 15.89 -10.19 -14.42
CA ALA A 474 15.89 -9.27 -13.29
C ALA A 474 14.57 -8.48 -13.18
N GLY A 475 14.23 -8.07 -11.96
CA GLY A 475 12.99 -7.40 -11.63
C GLY A 475 11.80 -8.36 -11.40
N PRO A 476 10.62 -7.81 -11.07
CA PRO A 476 9.43 -8.61 -10.82
C PRO A 476 8.96 -9.44 -12.03
N GLN A 477 8.54 -10.69 -11.74
CA GLN A 477 8.09 -11.75 -12.64
C GLN A 477 6.57 -11.99 -12.54
#